data_AF-A0A7Y0CE14-F1
#
_entry.id   AF-A0A7Y0CE14-F1
#
_cell.length_a   1.000
_cell.length_b   1.000
_cell.length_c   1.000
_cell.angle_alpha   90.00
_cell.angle_beta   90.00
_cell.angle_gamma   90.00
#
_symmetry.space_group_name_H-M   'P 1'
#
loop_
_entity.id
_entity.type
_entity.pdbx_description
1 polymer ?
#
loop_
_entity_poly.entity_id
_entity_poly.type
_entity_poly.pdbx_seq_one_letter_code
_entity_poly.pdbx_strand_id
1 'polypeptide(L)'
;MQKDTVDSGAPWWKFGHVWMVFGGPAIVVVASFITLYLAVTRPDPVVSEDYYQKGIDINQTLDAANAASLAPALQARNHAATGVQPTAKAVNKP
;
A
#
# COMPACT_ATOMS: atom_id res chain seq x y z
N MET A 1 -66.73 -45.24 -9.23
CA MET A 1 -65.28 -45.07 -8.99
C MET A 1 -64.82 -43.88 -9.81
N GLN A 2 -65.02 -42.68 -9.29
CA GLN A 2 -64.59 -41.44 -9.94
C GLN A 2 -63.07 -41.41 -9.82
N LYS A 3 -62.34 -41.38 -10.93
CA LYS A 3 -60.89 -41.15 -10.90
C LYS A 3 -60.69 -39.66 -10.72
N ASP A 4 -60.24 -39.26 -9.55
CA ASP A 4 -59.72 -37.92 -9.30
C ASP A 4 -58.46 -37.74 -10.14
N THR A 5 -58.63 -37.20 -11.35
CA THR A 5 -57.52 -36.75 -12.17
C THR A 5 -56.96 -35.51 -11.49
N VAL A 6 -55.96 -35.70 -10.63
CA VAL A 6 -55.16 -34.61 -10.08
C VAL A 6 -54.64 -33.81 -11.27
N ASP A 7 -55.19 -32.62 -11.45
CA ASP A 7 -54.88 -31.73 -12.55
C ASP A 7 -53.38 -31.46 -12.47
N SER A 8 -52.61 -32.17 -13.29
CA SER A 8 -51.15 -32.18 -13.24
C SER A 8 -50.71 -30.93 -13.97
N GLY A 9 -50.79 -29.80 -13.26
CA GLY A 9 -50.42 -28.48 -13.75
C GLY A 9 -49.08 -28.52 -14.47
N ALA A 10 -48.93 -27.68 -15.50
CA ALA A 10 -47.74 -27.67 -16.33
C ALA A 10 -46.46 -27.57 -15.47
N PRO A 11 -45.37 -28.29 -15.83
CA PRO A 11 -44.17 -28.29 -15.03
C PRO A 11 -43.60 -26.89 -14.82
N TRP A 12 -43.18 -26.60 -13.58
CA TRP A 12 -42.85 -25.24 -13.13
C TRP A 12 -41.71 -24.58 -13.94
N TRP A 13 -40.76 -25.37 -14.45
CA TRP A 13 -39.63 -24.88 -15.24
C TRP A 13 -40.02 -24.29 -16.60
N LYS A 14 -41.26 -24.53 -17.05
CA LYS A 14 -41.81 -23.93 -18.28
C LYS A 14 -42.23 -22.48 -18.10
N PHE A 15 -42.42 -22.00 -16.87
CA PHE A 15 -42.82 -20.62 -16.60
C PHE A 15 -41.60 -19.70 -16.53
N GLY A 16 -41.52 -18.73 -17.45
CA GLY A 16 -40.38 -17.80 -17.55
C GLY A 16 -40.12 -16.98 -16.27
N HIS A 17 -41.16 -16.64 -15.51
CA HIS A 17 -41.02 -15.89 -14.25
C HIS A 17 -40.20 -16.65 -13.19
N VAL A 18 -40.25 -17.98 -13.18
CA VAL A 18 -39.47 -18.79 -12.24
C VAL A 18 -37.96 -18.60 -12.48
N TRP A 19 -37.56 -18.48 -13.74
CA TRP A 19 -36.18 -18.18 -14.10
C TRP A 19 -35.75 -16.75 -13.72
N MET A 20 -36.66 -15.78 -13.66
CA MET A 20 -36.33 -14.44 -13.15
C MET A 20 -36.05 -14.46 -11.64
N VAL A 21 -36.81 -15.26 -10.87
CA VAL A 21 -36.60 -15.42 -9.43
C VAL A 21 -35.26 -16.12 -9.15
N PHE A 22 -34.93 -17.18 -9.89
CA PHE A 22 -33.65 -17.88 -9.74
C PHE A 22 -32.47 -17.15 -10.40
N GLY A 23 -32.72 -16.33 -11.41
CA GLY A 23 -31.69 -15.65 -12.20
C GLY A 23 -30.82 -14.72 -11.36
N GLY A 24 -31.44 -13.92 -10.48
CA GLY A 24 -30.70 -13.03 -9.57
C GLY A 24 -29.70 -13.78 -8.69
N PRO A 25 -30.14 -14.75 -7.87
CA PRO A 25 -29.24 -15.57 -7.06
C PRO A 25 -28.20 -16.35 -7.89
N ALA A 26 -28.58 -16.92 -9.04
CA ALA A 26 -27.67 -17.67 -9.89
C ALA A 26 -26.52 -16.78 -10.43
N ILE A 27 -26.81 -15.54 -10.83
CA ILE A 27 -25.80 -14.58 -11.29
C ILE A 27 -24.80 -14.28 -10.17
N VAL A 28 -25.26 -14.08 -8.93
CA VAL A 28 -24.35 -13.79 -7.78
C VAL A 28 -23.44 -14.97 -7.49
N VAL A 29 -23.94 -16.20 -7.57
CA VAL A 29 -23.12 -17.41 -7.41
C VAL A 29 -22.06 -17.50 -8.51
N VAL A 30 -22.40 -17.24 -9.76
CA VAL A 30 -21.42 -17.22 -10.86
C VAL A 30 -20.38 -16.11 -10.64
N ALA A 31 -20.82 -14.91 -10.24
CA ALA A 31 -19.93 -13.79 -9.95
C ALA A 31 -18.93 -14.11 -8.82
N SER A 32 -19.36 -14.78 -7.76
CA SER A 32 -18.46 -15.15 -6.65
C SER A 32 -17.35 -16.11 -7.09
N PHE A 33 -17.66 -17.07 -7.97
CA PHE A 33 -16.64 -17.94 -8.56
C PHE A 33 -15.67 -17.18 -9.47
N ILE A 34 -16.16 -16.21 -10.24
CA ILE A 34 -15.28 -15.35 -11.05
C ILE A 34 -14.33 -14.56 -10.14
N THR A 35 -14.84 -13.97 -9.06
CA THR A 35 -14.00 -13.26 -8.09
C THR A 35 -12.99 -14.18 -7.43
N LEU A 36 -13.40 -15.39 -7.02
CA LEU A 36 -12.50 -16.40 -6.46
C LEU A 36 -11.40 -16.78 -7.44
N TYR A 37 -11.76 -17.00 -8.71
CA TYR A 37 -10.80 -17.30 -9.77
C TYR A 37 -9.77 -16.19 -9.94
N LEU A 38 -10.22 -14.93 -9.96
CA LEU A 38 -9.31 -13.78 -10.03
C LEU A 38 -8.39 -13.70 -8.81
N ALA A 39 -8.92 -13.93 -7.61
CA ALA A 39 -8.14 -13.89 -6.38
C ALA A 39 -7.03 -14.96 -6.36
N VAL A 40 -7.30 -16.17 -6.87
CA VAL A 40 -6.31 -17.26 -6.92
C VAL A 40 -5.30 -17.07 -8.06
N THR A 41 -5.74 -16.58 -9.21
CA THR A 41 -4.88 -16.46 -10.40
C THR A 41 -4.05 -15.18 -10.44
N ARG A 42 -4.47 -14.13 -9.73
CA ARG A 42 -3.78 -12.84 -9.69
C ARG A 42 -3.50 -12.45 -8.24
N PRO A 43 -2.51 -13.09 -7.60
CA PRO A 43 -2.07 -12.67 -6.28
C PRO A 43 -1.56 -11.22 -6.37
N ASP A 44 -2.16 -10.33 -5.58
CA ASP A 44 -1.63 -8.98 -5.38
C ASP A 44 -0.33 -9.10 -4.59
N PRO A 45 0.83 -8.71 -5.14
CA PRO A 45 2.11 -8.85 -4.45
C PRO A 45 2.06 -8.06 -3.15
N VAL A 46 2.15 -8.79 -2.04
CA VAL A 46 2.27 -8.21 -0.70
C VAL A 46 3.54 -7.37 -0.68
N VAL A 47 3.43 -6.15 -0.13
CA VAL A 47 4.56 -5.28 0.14
C VAL A 47 5.61 -6.08 0.92
N SER A 48 6.80 -6.28 0.34
CA SER A 48 7.85 -7.10 0.96
C SER A 48 8.21 -6.54 2.34
N GLU A 49 8.62 -7.39 3.29
CA GLU A 49 9.11 -6.97 4.62
C GLU A 49 10.11 -5.80 4.50
N ASP A 50 10.97 -5.85 3.47
CA ASP A 50 11.99 -4.86 3.17
C ASP A 50 11.45 -3.45 2.91
N TYR A 51 10.16 -3.28 2.56
CA TYR A 51 9.57 -1.96 2.33
C TYR A 51 9.57 -1.12 3.61
N TYR A 52 9.35 -1.76 4.77
CA TYR A 52 9.40 -1.07 6.06
C TYR A 52 10.84 -0.70 6.43
N GLN A 53 11.80 -1.62 6.24
CA GLN A 53 13.22 -1.31 6.45
C GLN A 53 13.69 -0.20 5.51
N LYS A 54 13.27 -0.22 4.24
CA LYS A 54 13.62 0.80 3.25
C LYS A 54 13.11 2.19 3.65
N GLY A 55 11.92 2.28 4.25
CA GLY A 55 11.39 3.54 4.79
C GLY A 55 12.19 4.07 5.99
N ILE A 56 12.65 3.18 6.87
CA ILE A 56 13.49 3.53 8.03
C ILE A 56 14.87 4.01 7.57
N ASP A 57 15.50 3.28 6.65
CA ASP A 57 16.84 3.59 6.11
C ASP A 57 16.87 4.91 5.34
N ILE A 58 15.79 5.25 4.62
CA ILE A 58 15.66 6.56 3.95
C ILE A 58 15.68 7.69 4.99
N ASN A 59 14.99 7.54 6.11
CA ASN A 59 15.04 8.56 7.17
C ASN A 59 16.43 8.67 7.79
N GLN A 60 17.09 7.54 8.03
CA GLN A 60 18.42 7.51 8.65
C GLN A 60 19.50 8.12 7.77
N THR A 61 19.43 7.89 6.45
CA THR A 61 20.36 8.48 5.47
C THR A 61 20.12 9.98 5.27
N LEU A 62 18.87 10.44 5.28
CA LEU A 62 18.53 11.87 5.21
C LEU A 62 18.99 12.63 6.47
N ASP A 63 18.86 12.02 7.64
CA ASP A 63 19.29 12.63 8.91
C ASP A 63 20.82 12.70 9.00
N ALA A 64 21.52 11.65 8.57
CA ALA A 64 22.98 11.64 8.45
C ALA A 64 23.50 12.69 7.45
N ALA A 65 22.82 12.86 6.31
CA ALA A 65 23.16 13.89 5.33
C ALA A 65 22.92 15.32 5.86
N ASN A 66 21.84 15.54 6.61
CA ASN A 66 21.59 16.82 7.30
C ASN A 66 22.60 17.10 8.41
N ALA A 67 22.96 16.10 9.22
CA ALA A 67 23.99 16.26 10.24
C ALA A 67 25.35 16.61 9.61
N ALA A 68 25.69 16.01 8.48
CA ALA A 68 26.92 16.32 7.74
C ALA A 68 26.89 17.72 7.12
N SER A 69 25.74 18.20 6.62
CA SER A 69 25.61 19.56 6.06
C SER A 69 25.68 20.66 7.13
N LEU A 70 25.29 20.33 8.37
CA LEU A 70 25.36 21.23 9.52
C LEU A 70 26.75 21.25 10.19
N ALA A 71 27.62 20.28 9.93
CA ALA A 71 28.93 20.17 10.57
C ALA A 71 29.84 21.40 10.35
N PRO A 72 29.95 21.99 9.14
CA PRO A 72 30.72 23.23 8.94
C PRO A 72 30.15 24.42 9.70
N ALA A 73 28.82 24.53 9.78
CA ALA A 73 28.15 25.60 10.52
C ALA A 73 28.38 25.48 12.04
N LEU A 74 28.31 24.25 12.57
CA LEU A 74 28.64 23.96 13.96
C LEU A 74 30.13 24.24 14.26
N GLN A 75 31.03 23.87 13.35
CA GLN A 75 32.46 24.14 13.49
C GLN A 75 32.77 25.65 13.47
N ALA A 76 32.12 26.41 12.57
CA ALA A 76 32.24 27.87 12.51
C ALA A 76 31.73 28.54 13.80
N ARG A 77 30.58 28.09 14.34
CA ARG A 77 30.05 28.61 15.61
C ARG A 77 30.99 28.30 16.78
N ASN A 78 31.54 27.08 16.84
CA ASN A 78 32.50 26.69 17.86
C ASN A 78 33.79 27.51 17.77
N HIS A 79 34.28 27.79 16.56
CA HIS A 79 35.45 28.62 16.34
C HIS A 79 35.24 30.08 16.79
N ALA A 80 34.06 30.65 16.51
CA ALA A 80 33.67 31.99 16.96
C ALA A 80 33.57 32.09 18.49
N ALA A 81 33.10 31.04 19.16
CA ALA A 81 33.00 30.99 20.63
C ALA A 81 34.37 30.88 21.33
N THR A 82 35.39 30.32 20.66
CA THR A 82 36.74 30.16 21.25
C THR A 82 37.64 31.41 21.16
N GLY A 83 37.20 32.48 20.51
CA GLY A 83 37.82 33.82 20.65
C GLY A 83 39.29 33.96 20.24
N VAL A 84 39.86 33.03 19.46
CA VAL A 84 41.27 33.11 19.06
C VAL A 84 41.43 34.20 17.99
N GLN A 85 41.79 35.41 18.41
CA GLN A 85 42.18 36.46 17.48
C GLN A 85 43.47 36.03 16.76
N PRO A 86 43.54 36.10 15.42
CA PRO A 86 44.79 35.88 14.71
C PRO A 86 45.77 36.98 15.15
N THR A 87 46.78 36.63 15.95
CA THR A 87 47.85 37.56 16.26
C THR A 87 48.56 37.87 14.95
N ALA A 88 48.35 39.10 14.44
CA ALA A 88 49.06 39.61 13.28
C ALA A 88 50.57 39.51 13.56
N LYS A 89 51.24 38.57 12.90
CA LYS A 89 52.69 38.43 12.98
C LYS A 89 53.32 39.74 12.54
N ALA A 90 53.95 40.44 13.48
CA ALA A 90 54.75 41.62 13.20
C ALA A 90 55.87 41.24 12.22
N VAL A 91 55.73 41.71 10.99
CA VAL A 91 56.78 41.68 9.97
C VAL A 91 57.90 42.59 10.48
N ASN A 92 59.01 41.99 10.95
CA ASN A 92 60.25 42.72 11.11
C ASN A 92 61.02 42.60 9.79
N LYS A 93 61.19 43.76 9.17
CA LYS A 93 61.92 43.98 7.92
C LYS A 93 63.38 44.31 8.27
N PRO A 94 64.39 43.74 7.58
CA PRO A 94 65.73 44.29 7.59
C PRO A 94 65.82 45.57 6.74
#